data_AF-A0A4Q4U871-F1
#
_entry.id   AF-A0A4Q4U871-F1
#
_cell.length_a   1.000
_cell.length_b   1.000
_cell.length_c   1.000
_cell.angle_alpha   90.00
_cell.angle_beta   90.00
_cell.angle_gamma   90.00
#
_symmetry.space_group_name_H-M   'P 1'
#
loop_
_entity.id
_entity.type
_entity.pdbx_description
1 polymer ?
#
loop_
_entity_poly.entity_id
_entity_poly.type
_entity_poly.pdbx_seq_one_letter_code
_entity_poly.pdbx_strand_id
1 'polypeptide(L)'
;MQNPPSTSASSLAAATPTTSVSPSSFPPPSSTGPHTTTANAAAGTATAAAPPPFEFPREYHFPPFFTRQPNATTRHSQLEKWSALVLSYARHRRLYRISLPSAAGGSSSSPADTEELFHNRRLGRRLGAADAREVLEHMRREGRAEPVAHGHGHGADAGDADGGLWWVYWKTPDEWAAEVEAWVEDTAQRGVVFTLYELTEGEDTRGASFHGLDPELLQKALQVLVKRGKAQIFGQEDQRGIKFF
;
A
#
# COMPACT_ATOMS: atom_id res chain seq x y z
N MET A 1 -46.10 46.86 4.13
CA MET A 1 -46.59 47.31 5.46
C MET A 1 -46.52 46.07 6.35
N GLN A 2 -45.83 45.97 7.48
CA GLN A 2 -45.07 46.88 8.33
C GLN A 2 -44.25 45.94 9.26
N ASN A 3 -43.00 46.26 9.61
CA ASN A 3 -42.26 45.61 10.72
C ASN A 3 -42.82 46.10 12.10
N PRO A 4 -42.15 45.82 13.24
CA PRO A 4 -42.42 44.84 14.31
C PRO A 4 -42.99 45.53 15.59
N PRO A 5 -42.84 44.95 16.79
CA PRO A 5 -41.85 45.57 17.69
C PRO A 5 -41.07 44.62 18.63
N SER A 6 -39.87 45.09 18.96
CA SER A 6 -39.00 44.67 20.06
C SER A 6 -39.59 45.00 21.44
N THR A 7 -39.18 44.26 22.46
CA THR A 7 -39.16 44.76 23.86
C THR A 7 -37.87 44.31 24.58
N SER A 8 -37.15 45.32 25.06
CA SER A 8 -36.06 45.32 26.05
C SER A 8 -36.60 44.89 27.45
N ALA A 9 -35.88 44.69 28.56
CA ALA A 9 -34.60 45.15 29.08
C ALA A 9 -34.22 44.26 30.31
N SER A 10 -32.94 43.94 30.55
CA SER A 10 -32.03 44.50 31.58
C SER A 10 -32.24 44.13 33.06
N SER A 11 -31.16 43.65 33.71
CA SER A 11 -30.62 44.05 35.04
C SER A 11 -29.88 42.86 35.71
N LEU A 12 -28.53 42.79 35.68
CA LEU A 12 -27.56 43.35 36.65
C LEU A 12 -27.48 42.61 38.00
N ALA A 13 -26.34 41.98 38.28
CA ALA A 13 -25.62 42.07 39.56
C ALA A 13 -24.15 41.70 39.37
N ALA A 14 -23.27 42.55 39.90
CA ALA A 14 -21.81 42.50 39.84
C ALA A 14 -21.21 42.33 41.26
N ALA A 15 -19.93 41.93 41.31
CA ALA A 15 -18.88 42.14 42.35
C ALA A 15 -18.05 40.84 42.52
N THR A 16 -16.83 40.68 41.98
CA THR A 16 -15.48 41.16 42.41
C THR A 16 -15.01 40.67 43.80
N PRO A 17 -13.71 40.75 44.14
CA PRO A 17 -12.53 40.01 43.64
C PRO A 17 -11.79 39.33 44.82
N THR A 18 -10.71 38.56 44.60
CA THR A 18 -9.58 38.45 45.56
C THR A 18 -8.37 37.75 44.92
N THR A 19 -7.26 38.49 44.93
CA THR A 19 -5.88 38.13 44.66
C THR A 19 -5.30 37.25 45.77
N SER A 20 -4.46 36.26 45.46
CA SER A 20 -3.36 35.90 46.39
C SER A 20 -2.22 35.16 45.67
N VAL A 21 -1.02 35.49 46.12
CA VAL A 21 0.30 35.25 45.55
C VAL A 21 0.97 34.07 46.28
N SER A 22 1.82 33.32 45.56
CA SER A 22 3.07 32.56 45.87
C SER A 22 3.52 32.35 47.35
N PRO A 23 4.29 31.28 47.73
CA PRO A 23 5.63 31.00 47.15
C PRO A 23 6.16 29.55 47.10
N SER A 24 7.32 29.46 46.45
CA SER A 24 8.26 28.36 46.24
C SER A 24 8.74 27.61 47.49
N SER A 25 9.17 26.35 47.33
CA SER A 25 10.30 25.82 48.12
C SER A 25 11.03 24.65 47.43
N PHE A 26 12.34 24.84 47.22
CA PHE A 26 13.38 23.83 47.07
C PHE A 26 13.71 23.18 48.44
N PRO A 27 14.41 22.02 48.46
CA PRO A 27 15.70 21.95 49.19
C PRO A 27 16.72 20.99 48.50
N PRO A 28 17.87 20.62 49.13
CA PRO A 28 19.20 21.22 48.99
C PRO A 28 20.25 20.30 48.29
N PRO A 29 21.49 20.76 48.05
CA PRO A 29 22.58 19.95 47.49
C PRO A 29 23.47 19.31 48.58
N SER A 30 23.95 18.08 48.34
CA SER A 30 25.05 17.46 49.08
C SER A 30 26.03 16.76 48.13
N SER A 31 27.30 16.92 48.45
CA SER A 31 28.49 16.66 47.64
C SER A 31 29.10 15.27 47.85
N THR A 32 29.82 14.81 46.81
CA THR A 32 31.00 13.92 46.79
C THR A 32 30.88 12.41 47.09
N GLY A 33 31.23 11.63 46.06
CA GLY A 33 31.76 10.27 46.14
C GLY A 33 32.06 9.72 44.73
N PRO A 34 33.33 9.52 44.31
CA PRO A 34 33.67 9.01 43.00
C PRO A 34 33.73 7.48 43.03
N HIS A 35 32.91 6.83 42.21
CA HIS A 35 33.07 5.42 41.90
C HIS A 35 33.03 5.25 40.38
N THR A 36 34.24 5.22 39.82
CA THR A 36 34.58 4.46 38.61
C THR A 36 33.89 3.11 38.60
N THR A 37 33.28 2.72 37.47
CA THR A 37 33.66 1.52 36.69
C THR A 37 32.54 1.09 35.75
N THR A 38 32.89 1.07 34.46
CA THR A 38 32.31 0.31 33.34
C THR A 38 30.95 0.76 32.79
N ALA A 39 31.04 1.72 31.88
CA ALA A 39 30.18 1.76 30.70
C ALA A 39 30.39 0.45 29.91
N ASN A 40 29.46 -0.51 30.06
CA ASN A 40 29.34 -1.60 29.11
C ASN A 40 28.58 -1.05 27.91
N ALA A 41 29.31 -0.42 26.99
CA ALA A 41 28.83 -0.17 25.64
C ALA A 41 28.68 -1.53 24.95
N ALA A 42 27.59 -2.23 25.25
CA ALA A 42 27.10 -3.27 24.38
C ALA A 42 26.67 -2.56 23.09
N ALA A 43 27.57 -2.58 22.12
CA ALA A 43 27.26 -2.30 20.74
C ALA A 43 26.07 -3.17 20.37
N GLY A 44 24.87 -2.58 20.41
CA GLY A 44 23.72 -3.12 19.74
C GLY A 44 24.08 -3.11 18.27
N THR A 45 24.58 -4.24 17.78
CA THR A 45 24.40 -4.61 16.39
C THR A 45 22.91 -4.48 16.12
N ALA A 46 22.53 -3.34 15.54
CA ALA A 46 21.27 -3.20 14.84
C ALA A 46 21.36 -4.18 13.66
N THR A 47 21.16 -5.46 13.94
CA THR A 47 20.76 -6.42 12.94
C THR A 47 19.49 -5.82 12.37
N ALA A 48 19.56 -5.32 11.13
CA ALA A 48 18.41 -4.84 10.40
C ALA A 48 17.33 -5.93 10.51
N ALA A 49 16.34 -5.67 11.38
CA ALA A 49 15.34 -6.66 11.71
C ALA A 49 14.57 -6.91 10.41
N ALA A 50 14.57 -8.17 9.97
CA ALA A 50 13.72 -8.58 8.87
C ALA A 50 12.28 -8.12 9.17
N PRO A 51 11.53 -7.63 8.17
CA PRO A 51 10.18 -7.17 8.38
C PRO A 51 9.37 -8.26 9.11
N PRO A 52 8.50 -7.89 10.06
CA PRO A 52 7.71 -8.86 10.81
C PRO A 52 6.91 -9.73 9.84
N PRO A 53 6.68 -11.01 10.15
CA PRO A 53 5.90 -11.88 9.29
C PRO A 53 4.48 -11.34 9.09
N PHE A 54 3.89 -11.61 7.93
CA PHE A 54 2.50 -11.23 7.64
C PHE A 54 1.54 -11.91 8.61
N GLU A 55 0.66 -11.13 9.24
CA GLU A 55 -0.40 -11.65 10.08
C GLU A 55 -1.65 -11.92 9.25
N PHE A 56 -2.03 -13.20 9.14
CA PHE A 56 -3.23 -13.60 8.43
C PHE A 56 -4.49 -13.25 9.26
N PRO A 57 -5.57 -12.76 8.60
CA PRO A 57 -6.81 -12.44 9.27
C PRO A 57 -7.48 -13.70 9.83
N ARG A 58 -8.35 -13.54 10.83
CA ARG A 58 -9.08 -14.66 11.48
C ARG A 58 -9.81 -15.56 10.48
N GLU A 59 -10.34 -14.99 9.40
CA GLU A 59 -11.09 -15.72 8.37
C GLU A 59 -10.18 -16.69 7.60
N TYR A 60 -8.89 -16.39 7.46
CA TYR A 60 -7.91 -17.30 6.86
C TYR A 60 -7.71 -18.58 7.69
N HIS A 61 -8.03 -18.54 8.99
CA HIS A 61 -8.01 -19.69 9.89
C HIS A 61 -9.35 -20.43 9.98
N PHE A 62 -10.36 -20.02 9.20
CA PHE A 62 -11.69 -20.62 9.18
C PHE A 62 -11.85 -21.56 7.98
N PRO A 63 -11.99 -22.90 8.17
CA PRO A 63 -12.00 -23.84 7.05
C PRO A 63 -13.01 -23.55 5.92
N PRO A 64 -14.26 -23.11 6.20
CA PRO A 64 -15.22 -22.74 5.15
C PRO A 64 -14.79 -21.57 4.27
N PHE A 65 -13.82 -20.75 4.70
CA PHE A 65 -13.32 -19.62 3.92
C PHE A 65 -12.65 -20.05 2.60
N PHE A 66 -12.10 -21.27 2.56
CA PHE A 66 -11.49 -21.87 1.37
C PHE A 66 -12.48 -22.63 0.48
N THR A 67 -13.77 -22.62 0.83
CA THR A 67 -14.82 -23.30 0.06
C THR A 67 -15.83 -22.27 -0.43
N ARG A 68 -16.13 -22.31 -1.74
CA ARG A 68 -17.11 -21.42 -2.35
C ARG A 68 -18.46 -21.51 -1.63
N GLN A 69 -18.95 -20.37 -1.15
CA GLN A 69 -20.23 -20.33 -0.43
C GLN A 69 -21.41 -20.48 -1.41
N PRO A 70 -22.43 -21.31 -1.08
CA PRO A 70 -23.58 -21.53 -1.98
C PRO A 70 -24.55 -20.34 -2.00
N ASN A 71 -24.68 -19.63 -0.90
CA ASN A 71 -25.52 -18.44 -0.80
C ASN A 71 -24.82 -17.23 -1.44
N ALA A 72 -25.53 -16.48 -2.30
CA ALA A 72 -24.95 -15.36 -3.05
C ALA A 72 -24.45 -14.21 -2.15
N THR A 73 -25.19 -13.86 -1.09
CA THR A 73 -24.79 -12.82 -0.14
C THR A 73 -23.55 -13.24 0.64
N THR A 74 -23.54 -14.48 1.15
CA THR A 74 -22.36 -15.02 1.87
C THR A 74 -21.15 -15.14 0.95
N ARG A 75 -21.36 -15.54 -0.30
CA ARG A 75 -20.30 -15.60 -1.32
C ARG A 75 -19.74 -14.22 -1.61
N HIS A 76 -20.59 -13.19 -1.74
CA HIS A 76 -20.12 -11.83 -1.92
C HIS A 76 -19.24 -11.37 -0.75
N SER A 77 -19.68 -11.56 0.51
CA SER A 77 -18.85 -11.23 1.67
C SER A 77 -17.57 -12.07 1.75
N GLN A 78 -17.58 -13.30 1.27
CA GLN A 78 -16.36 -14.12 1.13
C GLN A 78 -15.40 -13.50 0.11
N LEU A 79 -15.90 -13.05 -1.04
CA LEU A 79 -15.09 -12.39 -2.07
C LEU A 79 -14.47 -11.09 -1.53
N GLU A 80 -15.23 -10.24 -0.84
CA GLU A 80 -14.71 -9.01 -0.22
C GLU A 80 -13.56 -9.30 0.75
N LYS A 81 -13.71 -10.32 1.60
CA LYS A 81 -12.67 -10.76 2.55
C LYS A 81 -11.44 -11.30 1.84
N TRP A 82 -11.62 -12.08 0.78
CA TRP A 82 -10.51 -12.54 -0.05
C TRP A 82 -9.79 -11.38 -0.72
N SER A 83 -10.50 -10.42 -1.29
CA SER A 83 -9.92 -9.22 -1.89
C SER A 83 -9.11 -8.42 -0.88
N ALA A 84 -9.65 -8.20 0.33
CA ALA A 84 -8.92 -7.51 1.41
C ALA A 84 -7.63 -8.27 1.82
N LEU A 85 -7.70 -9.61 1.93
CA LEU A 85 -6.54 -10.45 2.21
C LEU A 85 -5.49 -10.34 1.09
N VAL A 86 -5.90 -10.50 -0.17
CA VAL A 86 -4.99 -10.42 -1.33
C VAL A 86 -4.27 -9.07 -1.35
N LEU A 87 -5.00 -7.96 -1.17
CA LEU A 87 -4.42 -6.61 -1.18
C LEU A 87 -3.48 -6.35 -0.01
N SER A 88 -3.84 -6.80 1.21
CA SER A 88 -3.00 -6.62 2.40
C SER A 88 -1.72 -7.46 2.31
N TYR A 89 -1.83 -8.71 1.84
CA TYR A 89 -0.70 -9.60 1.61
C TYR A 89 0.23 -9.06 0.53
N ALA A 90 -0.32 -8.65 -0.61
CA ALA A 90 0.44 -8.08 -1.72
C ALA A 90 1.17 -6.79 -1.29
N ARG A 91 0.52 -5.92 -0.50
CA ARG A 91 1.17 -4.74 0.08
C ARG A 91 2.34 -5.09 1.00
N HIS A 92 2.15 -6.07 1.90
CA HIS A 92 3.15 -6.45 2.89
C HIS A 92 4.41 -7.03 2.23
N ARG A 93 4.23 -7.89 1.21
CA ARG A 93 5.30 -8.54 0.46
C ARG A 93 5.77 -7.73 -0.77
N ARG A 94 5.17 -6.56 -1.04
CA ARG A 94 5.36 -5.74 -2.26
C ARG A 94 5.19 -6.53 -3.58
N LEU A 95 4.15 -7.36 -3.67
CA LEU A 95 3.88 -8.25 -4.81
C LEU A 95 2.88 -7.68 -5.83
N TYR A 96 3.34 -7.02 -6.88
CA TYR A 96 2.44 -6.37 -7.85
C TYR A 96 1.75 -7.34 -8.81
N ARG A 97 2.23 -8.58 -8.91
CA ARG A 97 1.65 -9.63 -9.75
C ARG A 97 1.42 -10.89 -8.93
N ILE A 98 0.33 -11.59 -9.22
CA ILE A 98 -0.09 -12.83 -8.56
C ILE A 98 -0.45 -13.86 -9.63
N SER A 99 0.06 -15.07 -9.47
CA SER A 99 -0.29 -16.21 -10.33
C SER A 99 -1.45 -17.02 -9.73
N LEU A 100 -2.36 -17.50 -10.56
CA LEU A 100 -3.40 -18.40 -10.08
C LEU A 100 -2.80 -19.72 -9.55
N PRO A 101 -3.43 -20.35 -8.54
CA PRO A 101 -2.98 -21.64 -8.03
C PRO A 101 -2.97 -22.68 -9.16
N SER A 102 -1.78 -23.15 -9.56
CA SER A 102 -1.69 -24.24 -10.53
C SER A 102 -2.02 -25.58 -9.88
N ALA A 103 -2.77 -26.44 -10.57
CA ALA A 103 -3.01 -27.81 -10.13
C ALA A 103 -1.71 -28.64 -10.12
N ALA A 104 -0.74 -28.29 -10.97
CA ALA A 104 0.49 -29.05 -11.20
C ALA A 104 1.72 -28.51 -10.45
N GLY A 105 1.58 -27.48 -9.62
CA GLY A 105 2.68 -26.96 -8.79
C GLY A 105 3.91 -26.56 -9.61
N GLY A 106 3.80 -25.53 -10.47
CA GLY A 106 4.99 -24.99 -11.11
C GLY A 106 4.75 -23.91 -12.18
N SER A 107 5.72 -23.00 -12.22
CA SER A 107 6.07 -22.01 -13.26
C SER A 107 5.28 -20.69 -13.35
N SER A 108 5.74 -19.72 -12.56
CA SER A 108 6.07 -18.34 -12.99
C SER A 108 6.74 -17.65 -11.80
N SER A 109 7.50 -16.59 -12.03
CA SER A 109 8.58 -15.99 -11.21
C SER A 109 8.28 -15.56 -9.75
N SER A 110 7.14 -15.94 -9.15
CA SER A 110 6.90 -15.82 -7.69
C SER A 110 5.90 -16.88 -7.18
N PRO A 111 6.23 -18.18 -7.26
CA PRO A 111 5.30 -19.24 -6.89
C PRO A 111 5.18 -19.40 -5.37
N ALA A 112 6.26 -19.16 -4.62
CA ALA A 112 6.29 -19.42 -3.18
C ALA A 112 5.38 -18.48 -2.38
N ASP A 113 5.46 -17.17 -2.64
CA ASP A 113 4.63 -16.20 -1.91
C ASP A 113 3.15 -16.30 -2.29
N THR A 114 2.87 -16.63 -3.56
CA THR A 114 1.50 -16.80 -4.04
C THR A 114 0.86 -18.10 -3.55
N GLU A 115 1.65 -19.16 -3.39
CA GLU A 115 1.16 -20.42 -2.82
C GLU A 115 0.68 -20.22 -1.38
N GLU A 116 1.45 -19.48 -0.55
CA GLU A 116 1.09 -19.18 0.84
C GLU A 116 -0.25 -18.41 0.93
N LEU A 117 -0.53 -17.52 -0.03
CA LEU A 117 -1.77 -16.75 -0.07
C LEU A 117 -3.03 -17.62 -0.24
N PHE A 118 -2.98 -18.64 -1.10
CA PHE A 118 -4.14 -19.47 -1.42
C PHE A 118 -4.14 -20.84 -0.72
N HIS A 119 -3.05 -21.22 -0.03
CA HIS A 119 -2.90 -22.50 0.64
C HIS A 119 -2.53 -22.32 2.12
N ASN A 120 -3.51 -22.53 2.99
CA ASN A 120 -3.26 -22.63 4.42
C ASN A 120 -2.79 -24.04 4.79
N ARG A 121 -1.47 -24.20 4.88
CA ARG A 121 -0.82 -25.48 5.25
C ARG A 121 -1.17 -25.94 6.67
N ARG A 122 -1.46 -25.01 7.59
CA ARG A 122 -1.84 -25.34 8.98
C ARG A 122 -3.22 -26.00 9.06
N LEU A 123 -4.14 -25.62 8.18
CA LEU A 123 -5.47 -26.22 8.06
C LEU A 123 -5.54 -27.37 7.04
N GLY A 124 -4.52 -27.52 6.17
CA GLY A 124 -4.59 -28.40 5.01
C GLY A 124 -5.72 -28.00 4.06
N ARG A 125 -5.90 -26.69 3.84
CA ARG A 125 -6.97 -26.13 2.99
C ARG A 125 -6.38 -25.19 1.94
N ARG A 126 -6.85 -25.32 0.70
CA ARG A 126 -6.45 -24.50 -0.44
C ARG A 126 -7.68 -23.97 -1.18
N LEU A 127 -7.60 -22.76 -1.68
CA LEU A 127 -8.59 -22.22 -2.60
C LEU A 127 -8.36 -22.82 -3.99
N GLY A 128 -9.42 -23.30 -4.64
CA GLY A 128 -9.33 -23.85 -5.99
C GLY A 128 -8.95 -22.77 -7.01
N ALA A 129 -8.33 -23.15 -8.12
CA ALA A 129 -7.92 -22.21 -9.17
C ALA A 129 -9.11 -21.42 -9.75
N ALA A 130 -10.26 -22.09 -9.94
CA ALA A 130 -11.49 -21.47 -10.41
C ALA A 130 -12.05 -20.43 -9.43
N ASP A 131 -12.02 -20.74 -8.12
CA ASP A 131 -12.49 -19.83 -7.08
C ASP A 131 -11.52 -18.65 -6.88
N ALA A 132 -10.21 -18.90 -6.97
CA ALA A 132 -9.19 -17.85 -6.94
C ALA A 132 -9.34 -16.89 -8.14
N ARG A 133 -9.66 -17.42 -9.33
CA ARG A 133 -10.02 -16.59 -10.48
C ARG A 133 -11.30 -15.78 -10.22
N GLU A 134 -12.32 -16.35 -9.58
CA GLU A 134 -13.53 -15.60 -9.21
C GLU A 134 -13.21 -14.41 -8.30
N VAL A 135 -12.27 -14.57 -7.35
CA VAL A 135 -11.75 -13.48 -6.51
C VAL A 135 -11.06 -12.41 -7.34
N LEU A 136 -10.11 -12.77 -8.21
CA LEU A 136 -9.37 -11.79 -9.02
C LEU A 136 -10.29 -11.08 -10.02
N GLU A 137 -11.28 -11.77 -10.57
CA GLU A 137 -12.30 -11.16 -11.43
C GLU A 137 -13.23 -10.23 -10.66
N HIS A 138 -13.56 -10.54 -9.40
CA HIS A 138 -14.23 -9.59 -8.50
C HIS A 138 -13.39 -8.34 -8.29
N MET A 139 -12.11 -8.49 -7.95
CA MET A 139 -11.17 -7.37 -7.80
C MET A 139 -10.99 -6.56 -9.09
N ARG A 140 -11.05 -7.20 -10.26
CA ARG A 140 -10.97 -6.52 -11.56
C ARG A 140 -12.15 -5.57 -11.77
N ARG A 141 -13.36 -5.96 -11.37
CA ARG A 141 -14.54 -5.08 -11.43
C ARG A 141 -14.41 -3.86 -10.51
N GLU A 142 -13.65 -3.99 -9.43
CA GLU A 142 -13.33 -2.90 -8.51
C GLU A 142 -12.11 -2.06 -8.97
N GLY A 143 -11.48 -2.40 -10.10
CA GLY A 143 -10.26 -1.74 -10.58
C GLY A 143 -9.01 -2.07 -9.74
N ARG A 144 -9.06 -3.13 -8.93
CA ARG A 144 -7.98 -3.55 -8.01
C ARG A 144 -7.11 -4.68 -8.56
N ALA A 145 -7.48 -5.24 -9.72
CA ALA A 145 -6.70 -6.25 -10.42
C ALA A 145 -6.91 -6.14 -11.93
N GLU A 146 -5.98 -6.67 -12.72
CA GLU A 146 -6.17 -6.87 -14.17
C GLU A 146 -5.39 -8.11 -14.63
N PRO A 147 -5.88 -8.86 -15.63
CA PRO A 147 -5.11 -9.96 -16.21
C PRO A 147 -3.90 -9.40 -16.96
N VAL A 148 -2.74 -10.04 -16.82
CA VAL A 148 -1.54 -9.68 -17.59
C VAL A 148 -1.72 -10.20 -19.02
N ALA A 149 -1.86 -9.31 -19.99
CA ALA A 149 -1.85 -9.68 -21.40
C ALA A 149 -0.48 -10.30 -21.73
N HIS A 150 -0.46 -11.57 -22.12
CA HIS A 150 0.75 -12.17 -22.68
C HIS A 150 0.97 -11.48 -24.03
N GLY A 151 2.13 -10.87 -24.21
CA GLY A 151 2.46 -10.11 -25.42
C GLY A 151 2.14 -10.92 -26.68
N HIS A 152 1.71 -10.23 -27.73
CA HIS A 152 1.45 -10.79 -29.07
C HIS A 152 2.65 -11.60 -29.58
N GLY A 153 2.71 -12.88 -29.22
CA GLY A 153 3.56 -13.90 -29.80
C GLY A 153 2.77 -14.59 -30.91
N HIS A 154 3.18 -14.35 -32.15
CA HIS A 154 2.61 -14.95 -33.34
C HIS A 154 2.81 -16.48 -33.32
N GLY A 155 1.74 -17.23 -33.04
CA GLY A 155 1.61 -18.65 -33.37
C GLY A 155 1.81 -19.63 -32.22
N ALA A 156 0.72 -20.29 -31.84
CA ALA A 156 0.58 -21.73 -31.58
C ALA A 156 -0.51 -21.96 -30.52
N ASP A 157 -1.55 -22.69 -30.93
CA ASP A 157 -2.55 -23.38 -30.12
C ASP A 157 -3.34 -22.58 -29.05
N ALA A 158 -4.55 -22.18 -29.45
CA ALA A 158 -5.62 -21.69 -28.59
C ALA A 158 -6.25 -22.84 -27.77
N GLY A 159 -5.43 -23.51 -26.97
CA GLY A 159 -5.85 -24.54 -26.01
C GLY A 159 -4.88 -24.53 -24.83
N ASP A 160 -5.28 -23.91 -23.73
CA ASP A 160 -4.52 -23.77 -22.46
C ASP A 160 -3.56 -22.55 -22.34
N ALA A 161 -3.90 -21.43 -22.98
CA ALA A 161 -3.24 -20.11 -22.80
C ALA A 161 -4.09 -19.17 -21.92
N ASP A 162 -4.65 -19.70 -20.84
CA ASP A 162 -5.47 -18.94 -19.90
C ASP A 162 -4.55 -18.21 -18.92
N GLY A 163 -4.27 -16.94 -19.23
CA GLY A 163 -3.38 -16.04 -18.50
C GLY A 163 -3.51 -16.17 -16.97
N GLY A 164 -2.63 -16.99 -16.40
CA GLY A 164 -2.61 -17.28 -14.97
C GLY A 164 -2.04 -16.12 -14.16
N LEU A 165 -1.37 -15.15 -14.79
CA LEU A 165 -0.74 -14.03 -14.13
C LEU A 165 -1.65 -12.79 -14.15
N TRP A 166 -1.82 -12.18 -12.98
CA TRP A 166 -2.68 -11.03 -12.77
C TRP A 166 -1.90 -9.92 -12.07
N TRP A 167 -2.09 -8.68 -12.50
CA TRP A 167 -1.74 -7.52 -11.72
C TRP A 167 -2.67 -7.37 -10.52
N VAL A 168 -2.12 -6.94 -9.40
CA VAL A 168 -2.85 -6.62 -8.17
C VAL A 168 -2.41 -5.26 -7.67
N TYR A 169 -3.40 -4.41 -7.39
CA TYR A 169 -3.20 -3.01 -7.07
C TYR A 169 -3.63 -2.71 -5.63
N TRP A 170 -2.73 -2.81 -4.64
CA TRP A 170 -3.00 -2.24 -3.30
C TRP A 170 -3.00 -0.72 -3.31
N LYS A 171 -2.29 -0.13 -4.28
CA LYS A 171 -2.49 1.22 -4.80
C LYS A 171 -2.63 1.11 -6.32
N THR A 172 -3.63 1.78 -6.87
CA THR A 172 -3.92 1.85 -8.30
C THR A 172 -2.87 2.69 -9.04
N PRO A 173 -2.72 2.53 -10.37
CA PRO A 173 -1.86 3.41 -11.17
C PRO A 173 -2.20 4.90 -10.99
N ASP A 174 -3.47 5.26 -10.83
CA ASP A 174 -3.91 6.63 -10.56
C ASP A 174 -3.46 7.16 -9.20
N GLU A 175 -3.48 6.31 -8.15
CA GLU A 175 -2.97 6.68 -6.82
C GLU A 175 -1.43 6.82 -6.84
N TRP A 176 -0.73 5.92 -7.53
CA TRP A 176 0.72 6.06 -7.72
C TRP A 176 1.08 7.30 -8.53
N ALA A 177 0.31 7.63 -9.56
CA ALA A 177 0.49 8.85 -10.33
C ALA A 177 0.39 10.10 -9.45
N ALA A 178 -0.59 10.14 -8.54
CA ALA A 178 -0.74 11.24 -7.59
C ALA A 178 0.45 11.36 -6.62
N GLU A 179 0.99 10.23 -6.15
CA GLU A 179 2.19 10.22 -5.28
C GLU A 179 3.44 10.72 -6.01
N VAL A 180 3.61 10.34 -7.28
CA VAL A 180 4.71 10.85 -8.12
C VAL A 180 4.54 12.35 -8.37
N GLU A 181 3.33 12.80 -8.72
CA GLU A 181 3.05 14.24 -8.94
C GLU A 181 3.33 15.06 -7.67
N ALA A 182 2.88 14.60 -6.51
CA ALA A 182 3.13 15.25 -5.23
C ALA A 182 4.63 15.35 -4.93
N TRP A 183 5.39 14.27 -5.13
CA TRP A 183 6.84 14.30 -4.93
C TRP A 183 7.56 15.29 -5.87
N VAL A 184 7.17 15.35 -7.14
CA VAL A 184 7.75 16.32 -8.10
C VAL A 184 7.49 17.75 -7.67
N GLU A 185 6.29 18.03 -7.14
CA GLU A 185 5.92 19.34 -6.62
C GLU A 185 6.69 19.70 -5.34
N ASP A 186 6.74 18.78 -4.37
CA ASP A 186 7.41 18.96 -3.08
C ASP A 186 8.93 19.15 -3.24
N THR A 187 9.54 18.54 -4.26
CA THR A 187 10.97 18.65 -4.56
C THR A 187 11.32 19.73 -5.58
N ALA A 188 10.32 20.44 -6.11
CA ALA A 188 10.47 21.47 -7.14
C ALA A 188 11.21 20.98 -8.41
N GLN A 189 10.97 19.73 -8.83
CA GLN A 189 11.64 19.10 -9.98
C GLN A 189 10.84 19.19 -11.29
N ARG A 190 9.87 20.12 -11.37
CA ARG A 190 9.15 20.41 -12.62
C ARG A 190 10.13 20.85 -13.71
N GLY A 191 9.92 20.34 -14.94
CA GLY A 191 10.75 20.64 -16.09
C GLY A 191 12.05 19.82 -16.19
N VAL A 192 12.43 19.09 -15.14
CA VAL A 192 13.55 18.13 -15.17
C VAL A 192 13.10 16.84 -15.87
N VAL A 193 14.03 16.21 -16.57
CA VAL A 193 13.81 14.92 -17.24
C VAL A 193 14.42 13.82 -16.37
N PHE A 194 13.61 12.80 -16.07
CA PHE A 194 14.02 11.60 -15.34
C PHE A 194 13.89 10.36 -16.20
N THR A 195 14.73 9.37 -15.96
CA THR A 195 14.55 8.00 -16.45
C THR A 195 13.69 7.20 -15.47
N LEU A 196 13.16 6.06 -15.92
CA LEU A 196 12.48 5.12 -15.01
C LEU A 196 13.41 4.66 -13.87
N TYR A 197 14.70 4.46 -14.17
CA TYR A 197 15.70 4.03 -13.20
C TYR A 197 15.90 5.07 -12.08
N GLU A 198 16.04 6.35 -12.43
CA GLU A 198 16.18 7.42 -11.43
C GLU A 198 14.94 7.54 -10.54
N LEU A 199 13.75 7.28 -11.09
CA LEU A 199 12.52 7.31 -10.31
C LEU A 199 12.39 6.12 -9.36
N THR A 200 12.83 4.92 -9.76
CA THR A 200 12.69 3.70 -8.94
C THR A 200 13.86 3.42 -8.01
N GLU A 201 15.08 3.82 -8.40
CA GLU A 201 16.33 3.46 -7.72
C GLU A 201 17.23 4.67 -7.41
N GLY A 202 16.84 5.87 -7.84
CA GLY A 202 17.61 7.08 -7.60
C GLY A 202 17.74 7.44 -6.12
N GLU A 203 18.83 8.12 -5.79
CA GLU A 203 19.10 8.64 -4.44
C GLU A 203 18.00 9.60 -3.98
N ASP A 204 17.54 10.47 -4.88
CA ASP A 204 16.55 11.51 -4.61
C ASP A 204 15.16 10.93 -4.27
N THR A 205 14.88 9.70 -4.68
CA THR A 205 13.59 9.05 -4.47
C THR A 205 13.58 8.11 -3.26
N ARG A 206 14.69 7.90 -2.54
CA ARG A 206 14.75 6.94 -1.41
C ARG A 206 13.71 7.16 -0.30
N GLY A 207 13.23 8.39 -0.12
CA GLY A 207 12.16 8.73 0.83
C GLY A 207 10.75 8.64 0.25
N ALA A 208 10.62 8.48 -1.07
CA ALA A 208 9.34 8.46 -1.76
C ALA A 208 8.66 7.10 -1.65
N SER A 209 7.32 7.11 -1.60
CA SER A 209 6.51 5.90 -1.44
C SER A 209 6.63 4.94 -2.63
N PHE A 210 6.97 5.46 -3.83
CA PHE A 210 7.15 4.72 -5.08
C PHE A 210 8.59 4.25 -5.33
N HIS A 211 9.53 4.48 -4.42
CA HIS A 211 10.88 3.93 -4.56
C HIS A 211 10.86 2.40 -4.51
N GLY A 212 11.54 1.78 -5.47
CA GLY A 212 11.51 0.33 -5.71
C GLY A 212 10.15 -0.19 -6.22
N LEU A 213 9.34 0.67 -6.84
CA LEU A 213 8.12 0.25 -7.53
C LEU A 213 8.49 -0.58 -8.78
N ASP A 214 7.65 -1.56 -9.13
CA ASP A 214 7.84 -2.31 -10.37
C ASP A 214 7.85 -1.37 -11.60
N PRO A 215 8.86 -1.45 -12.49
CA PRO A 215 9.00 -0.51 -13.60
C PRO A 215 7.78 -0.47 -14.54
N GLU A 216 7.12 -1.60 -14.80
CA GLU A 216 5.93 -1.63 -15.65
C GLU A 216 4.73 -0.99 -14.94
N LEU A 217 4.61 -1.15 -13.62
CA LEU A 217 3.59 -0.45 -12.84
C LEU A 217 3.86 1.05 -12.77
N LEU A 218 5.11 1.46 -12.57
CA LEU A 218 5.49 2.87 -12.64
C LEU A 218 5.14 3.45 -14.01
N GLN A 219 5.45 2.73 -15.10
CA GLN A 219 5.08 3.16 -16.44
C GLN A 219 3.56 3.33 -16.60
N LYS A 220 2.73 2.43 -16.06
CA LYS A 220 1.26 2.59 -16.05
C LYS A 220 0.85 3.86 -15.31
N ALA A 221 1.44 4.15 -14.15
CA ALA A 221 1.17 5.36 -13.38
C ALA A 221 1.60 6.63 -14.14
N LEU A 222 2.78 6.63 -14.76
CA LEU A 222 3.26 7.75 -15.57
C LEU A 222 2.37 8.01 -16.79
N GLN A 223 1.82 6.96 -17.42
CA GLN A 223 0.83 7.12 -18.50
C GLN A 223 -0.45 7.82 -18.03
N VAL A 224 -0.84 7.69 -16.77
CA VAL A 224 -1.95 8.48 -16.20
C VAL A 224 -1.58 9.96 -16.17
N LEU A 225 -0.38 10.31 -15.73
CA LEU A 225 0.11 11.71 -15.72
C LEU A 225 0.20 12.30 -17.13
N VAL A 226 0.63 11.51 -18.12
CA VAL A 226 0.66 11.93 -19.53
C VAL A 226 -0.75 12.24 -20.02
N LYS A 227 -1.73 11.37 -19.76
CA LYS A 227 -3.13 11.61 -20.13
C LYS A 227 -3.72 12.84 -19.46
N ARG A 228 -3.27 13.17 -18.25
CA ARG A 228 -3.64 14.38 -17.50
C ARG A 228 -2.89 15.64 -17.95
N GLY A 229 -1.94 15.52 -18.88
CA GLY A 229 -1.10 16.65 -19.35
C GLY A 229 -0.07 17.13 -18.34
N LYS A 230 0.26 16.30 -17.33
CA LYS A 230 1.20 16.61 -16.24
C LYS A 230 2.61 16.08 -16.48
N ALA A 231 2.76 15.16 -17.42
CA ALA A 231 4.04 14.62 -17.82
C ALA A 231 4.08 14.33 -19.31
N GLN A 232 5.29 14.14 -19.85
CA GLN A 232 5.52 13.66 -21.20
C GLN A 232 6.64 12.63 -21.18
N ILE A 233 6.43 11.51 -21.87
CA ILE A 233 7.43 10.45 -22.03
C ILE A 233 8.10 10.63 -23.40
N PHE A 234 9.43 10.53 -23.43
CA PHE A 234 10.30 10.66 -24.59
C PHE A 234 11.12 9.37 -24.77
N GLY A 235 11.63 9.17 -25.99
CA GLY A 235 12.54 8.06 -26.31
C GLY A 235 11.84 6.76 -26.71
N GLN A 236 12.65 5.77 -27.10
CA GLN A 236 12.22 4.42 -27.46
C GLN A 236 12.71 3.41 -26.41
N GLU A 237 11.93 2.34 -26.22
CA GLU A 237 12.16 1.16 -25.35
C GLU A 237 13.19 1.31 -24.22
N ASP A 238 14.49 1.32 -24.53
CA ASP A 238 15.59 1.32 -23.54
C ASP A 238 16.10 2.71 -23.09
N GLN A 239 15.72 3.79 -23.75
CA GLN A 239 16.11 5.18 -23.40
C GLN A 239 14.87 6.05 -23.16
N ARG A 240 13.94 5.56 -22.34
CA ARG A 240 12.73 6.33 -21.99
C ARG A 240 13.03 7.39 -20.94
N GLY A 241 12.89 8.65 -21.33
CA GLY A 241 12.91 9.82 -20.43
C GLY A 241 11.49 10.33 -20.14
N ILE A 242 11.28 10.93 -18.99
CA ILE A 242 9.99 11.47 -18.55
C ILE A 242 10.22 12.88 -18.04
N LYS A 243 9.51 13.85 -18.62
CA LYS A 243 9.50 15.24 -18.16
C LYS A 243 8.19 15.54 -17.47
N PHE A 244 8.24 16.16 -16.30
CA PHE A 244 7.06 16.63 -15.58
C PHE A 244 6.82 18.13 -15.82
N PHE A 245 5.56 18.57 -15.77
CA PHE A 245 5.14 19.95 -16.01
C PHE A 245 4.46 20.60 -14.80
#